data_AF-A0A9Q9ERX9-F1
#
_entry.id   AF-A0A9Q9ERX9-F1
#
_cell.length_a   1.000
_cell.length_b   1.000
_cell.length_c   1.000
_cell.angle_alpha   90.00
_cell.angle_beta   90.00
_cell.angle_gamma   90.00
#
_symmetry.space_group_name_H-M   'P 1'
#
loop_
_entity.id
_entity.type
_entity.pdbx_description
1 polymer ?
#
loop_
_entity_poly.entity_id
_entity_poly.type
_entity_poly.pdbx_seq_one_letter_code
_entity_poly.pdbx_strand_id
1 'polypeptide(L)'
;MKNIKIDFDVLEMMVFFWESVASKDKMGDDYFVSIAEKPQMEVVYNEDFSKDSVRRVMSAISNRERLNDRTMSESRFWNNNMWILEDLQTMHNMMAPIKTLNLAELTEKYKDSAKFDEIELIFIPAHAEEFYIKENKIYINFFKLIPNYEDPKDIKISGLPLKEYVIKKIEDLLH
;
A
#
# COMPACT_ATOMS: atom_id res chain seq x y z
N MET A 1 2.54 7.83 -23.82
CA MET A 1 2.03 7.93 -22.44
C MET A 1 1.84 9.39 -22.11
N LYS A 2 0.63 9.79 -21.76
CA LYS A 2 0.25 11.19 -21.53
C LYS A 2 0.26 11.57 -20.05
N ASN A 3 0.01 10.62 -19.16
CA ASN A 3 -0.11 10.90 -17.73
C ASN A 3 0.22 9.69 -16.86
N ILE A 4 0.74 9.95 -15.66
CA ILE A 4 0.85 8.96 -14.58
C ILE A 4 0.12 9.54 -13.37
N LYS A 5 -0.95 8.88 -12.95
CA LYS A 5 -1.65 9.23 -11.71
C LYS A 5 -1.07 8.42 -10.56
N ILE A 6 -0.97 9.03 -9.39
CA ILE A 6 -0.60 8.34 -8.17
C ILE A 6 -1.77 8.44 -7.19
N ASP A 7 -2.27 7.29 -6.77
CA ASP A 7 -3.40 7.14 -5.84
C ASP A 7 -2.89 6.71 -4.46
N PHE A 8 -3.29 7.48 -3.45
CA PHE A 8 -3.00 7.24 -2.04
C PHE A 8 -4.25 7.05 -1.17
N ASP A 9 -5.46 7.02 -1.75
CA ASP A 9 -6.73 7.07 -1.03
C ASP A 9 -6.84 5.99 0.06
N VAL A 10 -6.58 4.73 -0.29
CA VAL A 10 -6.59 3.63 0.71
C VAL A 10 -5.46 3.80 1.73
N LEU A 11 -4.27 4.21 1.28
CA LEU A 11 -3.12 4.37 2.17
C LEU A 11 -3.36 5.50 3.19
N GLU A 12 -3.97 6.61 2.80
CA GLU A 12 -4.33 7.70 3.71
C GLU A 12 -5.37 7.27 4.75
N MET A 13 -6.34 6.44 4.36
CA MET A 13 -7.26 5.83 5.32
C MET A 13 -6.53 4.89 6.31
N MET A 14 -5.53 4.15 5.84
CA MET A 14 -4.70 3.34 6.73
C MET A 14 -3.83 4.17 7.67
N VAL A 15 -3.28 5.29 7.21
CA VAL A 15 -2.53 6.23 8.06
C VAL A 15 -3.42 6.73 9.19
N PHE A 16 -4.63 7.19 8.87
CA PHE A 16 -5.60 7.60 9.88
C PHE A 16 -5.95 6.47 10.85
N PHE A 17 -6.11 5.24 10.33
CA PHE A 17 -6.33 4.05 11.17
C PHE A 17 -5.17 3.85 12.16
N TRP A 18 -3.93 3.83 11.70
CA TRP A 18 -2.77 3.57 12.55
C TRP A 18 -2.59 4.66 13.62
N GLU A 19 -2.73 5.93 13.24
CA GLU A 19 -2.66 7.06 14.18
C GLU A 19 -3.75 7.00 15.25
N SER A 20 -4.97 6.63 14.85
CA SER A 20 -6.12 6.48 15.76
C SER A 20 -5.92 5.32 16.74
N VAL A 21 -5.48 4.15 16.27
CA VAL A 21 -5.20 2.99 17.16
C VAL A 21 -4.08 3.32 18.14
N ALA A 22 -3.00 3.96 17.69
CA ALA A 22 -1.88 4.33 18.55
C ALA A 22 -2.30 5.36 19.62
N SER A 23 -3.16 6.30 19.26
CA SER A 23 -3.75 7.30 20.17
C SER A 23 -4.81 6.72 21.11
N LYS A 24 -5.18 5.45 20.93
CA LYS A 24 -6.24 4.73 21.66
C LYS A 24 -7.65 5.29 21.40
N ASP A 25 -7.82 5.93 20.26
CA ASP A 25 -9.12 6.41 19.82
C ASP A 25 -10.01 5.23 19.41
N LYS A 26 -11.31 5.36 19.69
CA LYS A 26 -12.28 4.33 19.35
C LYS A 26 -12.70 4.50 17.89
N MET A 27 -12.39 3.51 17.07
CA MET A 27 -12.89 3.43 15.69
C MET A 27 -14.06 2.44 15.59
N GLY A 28 -15.04 2.81 14.77
CA GLY A 28 -16.18 1.95 14.47
C GLY A 28 -15.87 1.00 13.32
N ASP A 29 -16.50 -0.18 13.34
CA ASP A 29 -16.39 -1.19 12.27
C ASP A 29 -16.76 -0.63 10.88
N ASP A 30 -17.68 0.34 10.81
CA ASP A 30 -18.06 1.03 9.57
C ASP A 30 -16.85 1.65 8.85
N TYR A 31 -15.86 2.15 9.61
CA TYR A 31 -14.63 2.69 9.03
C TYR A 31 -13.79 1.58 8.38
N PHE A 32 -13.66 0.43 9.04
CA PHE A 32 -12.92 -0.71 8.50
C PHE A 32 -13.60 -1.30 7.26
N VAL A 33 -14.94 -1.35 7.26
CA VAL A 33 -15.73 -1.72 6.08
C VAL A 33 -15.48 -0.75 4.94
N SER A 34 -15.45 0.56 5.21
CA SER A 34 -15.21 1.56 4.16
C SER A 34 -13.84 1.40 3.49
N ILE A 35 -12.81 0.97 4.23
CA ILE A 35 -11.48 0.62 3.67
C ILE A 35 -11.58 -0.66 2.84
N ALA A 36 -12.22 -1.69 3.37
CA ALA A 36 -12.36 -2.98 2.70
C ALA A 36 -13.17 -2.87 1.39
N GLU A 37 -14.09 -1.91 1.29
CA GLU A 37 -14.93 -1.71 0.10
C GLU A 37 -14.27 -0.87 -0.98
N LYS A 38 -13.10 -0.26 -0.72
CA LYS A 38 -12.37 0.51 -1.73
C LYS A 38 -12.01 -0.37 -2.94
N PRO A 39 -12.32 0.06 -4.18
CA PRO A 39 -12.01 -0.70 -5.39
C PRO A 39 -10.53 -1.09 -5.51
N GLN A 40 -9.64 -0.25 -4.97
CA GLN A 40 -8.20 -0.48 -4.98
C GLN A 40 -7.80 -1.74 -4.18
N MET A 41 -8.61 -2.16 -3.20
CA MET A 41 -8.36 -3.35 -2.39
C MET A 41 -8.79 -4.66 -3.09
N GLU A 42 -9.56 -4.60 -4.18
CA GLU A 42 -10.05 -5.81 -4.85
C GLU A 42 -8.92 -6.74 -5.31
N VAL A 43 -7.76 -6.18 -5.65
CA VAL A 43 -6.62 -6.94 -6.16
C VAL A 43 -5.97 -7.85 -5.11
N VAL A 44 -6.17 -7.56 -3.82
CA VAL A 44 -5.60 -8.38 -2.73
C VAL A 44 -6.54 -9.48 -2.28
N TYR A 45 -7.79 -9.49 -2.74
CA TYR A 45 -8.78 -10.46 -2.32
C TYR A 45 -8.64 -11.79 -3.07
N ASN A 46 -8.75 -12.87 -2.31
CA ASN A 46 -8.70 -14.25 -2.78
C ASN A 46 -9.48 -15.14 -1.80
N GLU A 47 -9.43 -16.46 -2.02
CA GLU A 47 -10.15 -17.43 -1.17
C GLU A 47 -9.76 -17.35 0.31
N ASP A 48 -8.52 -16.95 0.61
CA ASP A 48 -7.96 -16.85 1.97
C ASP A 48 -8.01 -15.43 2.55
N PHE A 49 -8.43 -14.42 1.78
CA PHE A 49 -8.42 -13.04 2.21
C PHE A 49 -9.55 -12.26 1.53
N SER A 50 -10.55 -11.85 2.31
CA SER A 50 -11.75 -11.16 1.81
C SER A 50 -11.91 -9.76 2.40
N LYS A 51 -12.96 -9.04 1.99
CA LYS A 51 -13.38 -7.80 2.64
C LYS A 51 -13.62 -7.98 4.14
N ASP A 52 -14.24 -9.10 4.53
CA ASP A 52 -14.46 -9.41 5.95
C ASP A 52 -13.15 -9.70 6.68
N SER A 53 -12.16 -10.29 6.00
CA SER A 53 -10.81 -10.47 6.55
C SER A 53 -10.16 -9.14 6.93
N VAL A 54 -10.26 -8.11 6.08
CA VAL A 54 -9.78 -6.75 6.40
C VAL A 54 -10.52 -6.20 7.63
N ARG A 55 -11.86 -6.21 7.62
CA ARG A 55 -12.67 -5.73 8.75
C ARG A 55 -12.31 -6.44 10.05
N ARG A 56 -12.24 -7.78 10.06
CA ARG A 56 -11.90 -8.59 11.23
C ARG A 56 -10.52 -8.27 11.78
N VAL A 57 -9.51 -8.21 10.92
CA VAL A 57 -8.13 -7.92 11.34
C VAL A 57 -8.06 -6.53 11.96
N MET A 58 -8.62 -5.52 11.31
CA MET A 58 -8.58 -4.13 11.78
C MET A 58 -9.38 -3.94 13.08
N SER A 59 -10.54 -4.58 13.19
CA SER A 59 -11.36 -4.56 14.41
C SER A 59 -10.62 -5.21 15.59
N ALA A 60 -9.99 -6.38 15.37
CA ALA A 60 -9.19 -7.03 16.41
C ALA A 60 -8.01 -6.15 16.86
N ILE A 61 -7.31 -5.49 15.94
CA ILE A 61 -6.22 -4.57 16.25
C ILE A 61 -6.73 -3.36 17.05
N SER A 62 -7.79 -2.71 16.58
CA SER A 62 -8.37 -1.52 17.22
C SER A 62 -8.88 -1.84 18.64
N ASN A 63 -9.47 -3.01 18.84
CA ASN A 63 -10.00 -3.46 20.13
C ASN A 63 -8.94 -4.14 21.03
N ARG A 64 -7.70 -4.32 20.53
CA ARG A 64 -6.60 -5.02 21.23
C ARG A 64 -6.95 -6.46 21.59
N GLU A 65 -7.69 -7.11 20.72
CA GLU A 65 -8.16 -8.48 20.86
C GLU A 65 -7.25 -9.45 20.08
N ARG A 66 -7.31 -10.72 20.45
CA ARG A 66 -6.66 -11.78 19.67
C ARG A 66 -7.46 -12.06 18.41
N LEU A 67 -6.79 -12.08 17.27
CA LEU A 67 -7.38 -12.56 16.02
C LEU A 67 -7.39 -14.09 16.02
N ASN A 68 -8.53 -14.67 16.38
CA ASN A 68 -8.75 -16.13 16.41
C ASN A 68 -9.10 -16.68 15.01
N ASP A 69 -8.83 -17.97 14.80
CA ASP A 69 -9.18 -18.74 13.58
C ASP A 69 -8.84 -17.98 12.29
N ARG A 70 -7.58 -17.56 12.20
CA ARG A 70 -7.08 -16.71 11.11
C ARG A 70 -6.44 -17.51 10.00
N THR A 71 -6.66 -17.09 8.76
CA THR A 71 -5.93 -17.61 7.61
C THR A 71 -4.47 -17.15 7.64
N MET A 72 -3.64 -17.72 6.76
CA MET A 72 -2.25 -17.26 6.60
C MET A 72 -2.21 -15.80 6.10
N SER A 73 -3.09 -15.43 5.17
CA SER A 73 -3.17 -14.08 4.62
C SER A 73 -3.62 -13.06 5.68
N GLU A 74 -4.62 -13.41 6.50
CA GLU A 74 -5.03 -12.60 7.65
C GLU A 74 -3.90 -12.44 8.67
N SER A 75 -3.14 -13.51 8.93
CA SER A 75 -1.97 -13.46 9.82
C SER A 75 -0.90 -12.49 9.33
N ARG A 76 -0.59 -12.52 8.02
CA ARG A 76 0.39 -11.60 7.41
C ARG A 76 -0.10 -10.17 7.46
N PHE A 77 -1.35 -9.93 7.10
CA PHE A 77 -1.95 -8.60 7.16
C PHE A 77 -1.94 -8.04 8.58
N TRP A 78 -2.30 -8.86 9.57
CA TRP A 78 -2.23 -8.49 10.98
C TRP A 78 -0.80 -8.16 11.42
N ASN A 79 0.17 -9.02 11.12
CA ASN A 79 1.58 -8.79 11.46
C ASN A 79 2.12 -7.48 10.86
N ASN A 80 1.81 -7.23 9.58
CA ASN A 80 2.22 -6.02 8.88
C ASN A 80 1.67 -4.74 9.55
N ASN A 81 0.39 -4.76 9.94
CA ASN A 81 -0.22 -3.64 10.66
C ASN A 81 0.36 -3.47 12.07
N MET A 82 0.62 -4.57 12.78
CA MET A 82 1.25 -4.51 14.10
C MET A 82 2.66 -3.91 14.05
N TRP A 83 3.46 -4.27 13.04
CA TRP A 83 4.79 -3.70 12.83
C TRP A 83 4.75 -2.18 12.66
N ILE A 84 3.76 -1.65 11.92
CA ILE A 84 3.56 -0.19 11.82
C ILE A 84 3.18 0.41 13.17
N LEU A 85 2.30 -0.23 13.93
CA LEU A 85 1.84 0.27 15.23
C LEU A 85 2.91 0.21 16.32
N GLU A 86 3.96 -0.59 16.15
CA GLU A 86 5.14 -0.60 17.03
C GLU A 86 5.97 0.68 16.89
N ASP A 87 6.03 1.25 15.68
CA ASP A 87 6.75 2.49 15.41
C ASP A 87 6.09 3.31 14.28
N LEU A 88 5.26 4.28 14.68
CA LEU A 88 4.65 5.22 13.73
C LEU A 88 5.67 6.13 13.05
N GLN A 89 6.84 6.37 13.66
CA GLN A 89 7.88 7.18 13.00
C GLN A 89 8.39 6.46 11.76
N THR A 90 8.56 5.14 11.83
CA THR A 90 8.86 4.29 10.67
C THR A 90 7.80 4.44 9.57
N MET A 91 6.51 4.43 9.93
CA MET A 91 5.43 4.69 8.98
C MET A 91 5.52 6.07 8.33
N HIS A 92 5.72 7.14 9.11
CA HIS A 92 5.85 8.49 8.58
C HIS A 92 7.06 8.64 7.65
N ASN A 93 8.18 8.00 8.01
CA ASN A 93 9.37 7.94 7.17
C ASN A 93 9.05 7.28 5.83
N MET A 94 8.30 6.16 5.84
CA MET A 94 7.83 5.50 4.61
C MET A 94 6.92 6.35 3.74
N MET A 95 6.02 7.12 4.37
CA MET A 95 5.09 8.00 3.66
C MET A 95 5.78 9.18 2.97
N ALA A 96 6.83 9.73 3.57
CA ALA A 96 7.46 10.96 3.09
C ALA A 96 7.95 10.90 1.63
N PRO A 97 8.78 9.94 1.20
CA PRO A 97 9.25 9.86 -0.17
C PRO A 97 8.15 9.43 -1.15
N ILE A 98 7.15 8.65 -0.70
CA ILE A 98 5.97 8.31 -1.50
C ILE A 98 5.22 9.60 -1.91
N LYS A 99 4.95 10.50 -0.95
CA LYS A 99 4.20 11.75 -1.21
C LYS A 99 4.96 12.73 -2.10
N THR A 100 6.28 12.62 -2.17
CA THR A 100 7.13 13.44 -3.05
C THR A 100 7.54 12.72 -4.35
N LEU A 101 7.01 11.53 -4.60
CA LEU A 101 7.36 10.74 -5.78
C LEU A 101 6.91 11.48 -7.04
N ASN A 102 7.89 11.83 -7.88
CA ASN A 102 7.66 12.46 -9.16
C ASN A 102 8.18 11.56 -10.28
N LEU A 103 7.31 11.29 -11.26
CA LEU A 103 7.54 10.41 -12.41
C LEU A 103 7.32 11.14 -13.74
N ALA A 104 7.28 12.47 -13.74
CA ALA A 104 7.00 13.29 -14.92
C ALA A 104 7.96 12.99 -16.08
N GLU A 105 9.23 12.65 -15.79
CA GLU A 105 10.21 12.30 -16.81
C GLU A 105 9.82 11.11 -17.69
N LEU A 106 9.01 10.18 -17.16
CA LEU A 106 8.56 9.01 -17.92
C LEU A 106 7.51 9.38 -18.98
N THR A 107 6.68 10.38 -18.70
CA THR A 107 5.64 10.82 -19.64
C THR A 107 6.25 11.36 -20.92
N GLU A 108 7.35 12.13 -20.81
CA GLU A 108 8.11 12.60 -21.97
C GLU A 108 8.88 11.46 -22.65
N LYS A 109 9.54 10.60 -21.87
CA LYS A 109 10.34 9.48 -22.41
C LYS A 109 9.51 8.50 -23.25
N TYR A 110 8.25 8.24 -22.85
CA TYR A 110 7.39 7.25 -23.49
C TYR A 110 6.17 7.86 -24.18
N LYS A 111 6.24 9.14 -24.58
CA LYS A 111 5.12 9.86 -25.17
C LYS A 111 4.51 9.15 -26.38
N ASP A 112 5.37 8.69 -27.30
CA ASP A 112 4.97 8.16 -28.62
C ASP A 112 5.07 6.62 -28.75
N SER A 113 5.50 5.92 -27.69
CA SER A 113 5.83 4.49 -27.73
C SER A 113 5.12 3.63 -26.67
N ALA A 114 4.26 4.25 -25.85
CA ALA A 114 3.59 3.56 -24.76
C ALA A 114 2.35 2.79 -25.21
N LYS A 115 2.21 1.56 -24.70
CA LYS A 115 1.00 0.74 -24.79
C LYS A 115 -0.24 1.41 -24.16
N PHE A 116 -0.03 2.23 -23.13
CA PHE A 116 -1.09 2.92 -22.40
C PHE A 116 -0.94 4.44 -22.46
N ASP A 117 -2.07 5.14 -22.64
CA ASP A 117 -2.12 6.60 -22.59
C ASP A 117 -2.02 7.13 -21.15
N GLU A 118 -2.57 6.39 -20.18
CA GLU A 118 -2.53 6.73 -18.77
C GLU A 118 -2.15 5.49 -17.95
N ILE A 119 -1.26 5.67 -16.99
CA ILE A 119 -0.92 4.65 -15.98
C ILE A 119 -1.35 5.16 -14.60
N GLU A 120 -1.89 4.26 -13.79
CA GLU A 120 -2.26 4.55 -12.41
C GLU A 120 -1.37 3.75 -11.45
N LEU A 121 -0.62 4.45 -10.60
CA LEU A 121 0.19 3.88 -9.54
C LEU A 121 -0.57 3.99 -8.23
N ILE A 122 -0.90 2.86 -7.59
CA ILE A 122 -1.78 2.81 -6.43
C ILE A 122 -1.02 2.20 -5.27
N PHE A 123 -0.88 2.92 -4.16
CA PHE A 123 -0.28 2.35 -2.96
C PHE A 123 -1.35 1.76 -2.06
N ILE A 124 -1.20 0.48 -1.71
CA ILE A 124 -2.19 -0.26 -0.92
C ILE A 124 -1.54 -1.06 0.22
N PRO A 125 -2.26 -1.29 1.33
CA PRO A 125 -1.86 -2.20 2.39
C PRO A 125 -2.17 -3.66 1.96
N ALA A 126 -1.20 -4.40 1.38
CA ALA A 126 -1.45 -5.78 0.93
C ALA A 126 -0.83 -6.84 1.85
N HIS A 127 -1.33 -8.08 1.77
CA HIS A 127 -0.91 -9.15 2.70
C HIS A 127 0.31 -9.96 2.25
N ALA A 128 0.63 -10.03 0.95
CA ALA A 128 1.69 -10.94 0.45
C ALA A 128 2.63 -10.31 -0.58
N GLU A 129 2.15 -10.08 -1.80
CA GLU A 129 3.00 -9.72 -2.94
C GLU A 129 3.58 -8.32 -2.82
N GLU A 130 4.70 -8.07 -3.52
CA GLU A 130 5.33 -6.74 -3.61
C GLU A 130 4.53 -5.76 -4.44
N PHE A 131 3.88 -6.27 -5.49
CA PHE A 131 3.05 -5.48 -6.37
C PHE A 131 2.02 -6.37 -7.07
N TYR A 132 1.01 -5.73 -7.64
CA TYR A 132 0.03 -6.35 -8.53
C TYR A 132 -0.12 -5.50 -9.79
N ILE A 133 -0.41 -6.13 -10.92
CA ILE A 133 -0.70 -5.44 -12.18
C ILE A 133 -2.11 -5.84 -12.63
N LYS A 134 -2.93 -4.84 -12.92
CA LYS A 134 -4.25 -5.03 -13.54
C LYS A 134 -4.44 -3.96 -14.60
N GLU A 135 -4.42 -4.37 -15.86
CA GLU A 135 -4.52 -3.46 -17.01
C GLU A 135 -3.44 -2.35 -16.98
N ASN A 136 -3.84 -1.08 -16.90
CA ASN A 136 -2.95 0.07 -16.82
C ASN A 136 -2.60 0.48 -15.39
N LYS A 137 -2.95 -0.34 -14.39
CA LYS A 137 -2.79 -0.05 -12.96
C LYS A 137 -1.70 -0.91 -12.35
N ILE A 138 -0.82 -0.26 -11.59
CA ILE A 138 0.24 -0.89 -10.80
C ILE A 138 -0.06 -0.63 -9.34
N TYR A 139 -0.31 -1.69 -8.59
CA TYR A 139 -0.56 -1.64 -7.16
C TYR A 139 0.73 -1.96 -6.42
N ILE A 140 1.25 -1.05 -5.61
CA ILE A 140 2.45 -1.26 -4.80
C ILE A 140 2.04 -1.59 -3.38
N ASN A 141 2.56 -2.69 -2.84
CA ASN A 141 2.32 -3.05 -1.46
C ASN A 141 3.15 -2.17 -0.52
N PHE A 142 2.45 -1.34 0.25
CA PHE A 142 3.07 -0.43 1.20
C PHE A 142 3.97 -1.14 2.23
N PHE A 143 3.57 -2.34 2.68
CA PHE A 143 4.31 -3.08 3.69
C PHE A 143 5.61 -3.72 3.18
N LYS A 144 5.93 -3.57 1.89
CA LYS A 144 7.19 -4.03 1.30
C LYS A 144 8.22 -2.91 1.15
N LEU A 145 7.88 -1.69 1.56
CA LEU A 145 8.85 -0.62 1.68
C LEU A 145 9.74 -0.89 2.89
N ILE A 146 11.05 -0.73 2.67
CA ILE A 146 12.07 -0.88 3.69
C ILE A 146 12.73 0.49 3.85
N PRO A 147 12.46 1.21 4.95
CA PRO A 147 13.13 2.47 5.22
C PRO A 147 14.58 2.21 5.61
N ASN A 148 15.48 3.08 5.17
CA ASN A 148 16.83 3.13 5.70
C ASN A 148 16.82 3.87 7.04
N TYR A 149 17.38 3.25 8.08
CA TYR A 149 17.43 3.82 9.43
C TYR A 149 18.33 5.08 9.52
N GLU A 150 19.31 5.21 8.63
CA GLU A 150 20.24 6.34 8.61
C GLU A 150 19.73 7.50 7.75
N ASP A 151 19.08 7.20 6.63
CA ASP A 151 18.44 8.20 5.76
C ASP A 151 16.98 7.82 5.48
N PRO A 152 16.01 8.42 6.21
CA PRO A 152 14.58 8.18 6.01
C PRO A 152 14.07 8.44 4.59
N LYS A 153 14.82 9.15 3.74
CA LYS A 153 14.47 9.38 2.32
C LYS A 153 14.91 8.23 1.41
N ASP A 154 15.89 7.43 1.84
CA ASP A 154 16.35 6.25 1.13
C ASP A 154 15.45 5.06 1.48
N ILE A 155 14.39 4.88 0.69
CA ILE A 155 13.44 3.78 0.87
C ILE A 155 13.55 2.83 -0.29
N LYS A 156 13.61 1.54 0.05
CA LYS A 156 13.83 0.47 -0.93
C LYS A 156 12.65 -0.49 -0.98
N ILE A 157 12.47 -1.07 -2.16
CA ILE A 157 11.62 -2.24 -2.38
C ILE A 157 12.48 -3.25 -3.12
N SER A 158 12.58 -4.47 -2.59
CA SER A 158 13.40 -5.55 -3.16
C SER A 158 14.87 -5.13 -3.40
N GLY A 159 15.42 -4.28 -2.53
CA GLY A 159 16.79 -3.77 -2.62
C GLY A 159 17.02 -2.61 -3.59
N LEU A 160 16.00 -2.18 -4.34
CA LEU A 160 16.07 -1.03 -5.25
C LEU A 160 15.45 0.21 -4.61
N PRO A 161 16.01 1.42 -4.83
CA PRO A 161 15.36 2.67 -4.44
C PRO A 161 13.92 2.76 -4.97
N LEU A 162 12.98 3.29 -4.17
CA LEU A 162 11.55 3.35 -4.48
C LEU A 162 11.28 3.86 -5.90
N LYS A 163 11.91 4.98 -6.27
CA LYS A 163 11.71 5.59 -7.58
C LYS A 163 12.22 4.69 -8.71
N GLU A 164 13.39 4.08 -8.56
CA GLU A 164 13.94 3.14 -9.55
C GLU A 164 13.08 1.89 -9.69
N TYR A 165 12.60 1.34 -8.57
CA TYR A 165 11.70 0.19 -8.55
C TYR A 165 10.40 0.49 -9.31
N VAL A 166 9.76 1.63 -9.01
CA VAL A 166 8.51 2.05 -9.66
C VAL A 166 8.71 2.30 -11.16
N ILE A 167 9.79 3.00 -11.54
CA ILE A 167 10.13 3.22 -12.96
C ILE A 167 10.24 1.87 -13.67
N LYS A 168 10.99 0.92 -13.10
CA LYS A 168 11.15 -0.41 -13.69
C LYS A 168 9.81 -1.12 -13.89
N LYS A 169 8.89 -1.06 -12.91
CA LYS A 169 7.55 -1.67 -13.06
C LYS A 169 6.69 -0.99 -14.12
N ILE A 170 6.82 0.32 -14.28
CA ILE A 170 6.14 1.05 -15.36
C ILE A 170 6.72 0.64 -16.72
N GLU A 171 8.04 0.55 -16.84
CA GLU A 171 8.70 0.12 -18.07
C GLU A 171 8.33 -1.34 -18.43
N ASP A 172 8.32 -2.25 -17.44
CA ASP A 172 7.88 -3.64 -17.61
C ASP A 172 6.41 -3.74 -18.08
N LEU A 173 5.55 -2.78 -17.70
CA LEU A 173 4.15 -2.73 -18.11
C LEU A 173 3.95 -2.18 -19.54
N LEU A 174 4.83 -1.28 -19.96
CA LEU A 174 4.78 -0.62 -21.26
C LEU A 174 5.30 -1.51 -22.40
N HIS A 175 6.13 -2.49 -22.10
CA HIS A 175 6.73 -3.45 -23.03
C HIS A 175 6.04 -4.82 -23.00
#